data_AF-C3XVV1-F1
#
_entry.id   AF-C3XVV1-F1
#
_cell.length_a   1.000
_cell.length_b   1.000
_cell.length_c   1.000
_cell.angle_alpha   90.00
_cell.angle_beta   90.00
_cell.angle_gamma   90.00
#
_symmetry.space_group_name_H-M   'P 1'
#
loop_
_entity.id
_entity.type
_entity.pdbx_description
1 polymer ?
#
loop_
_entity_poly.entity_id
_entity_poly.type
_entity_poly.pdbx_seq_one_letter_code
_entity_poly.pdbx_strand_id
1 'polypeptide(L)'
;MACPASPWTLLRRKRYVFYCILFAALFVLTPLFYDVGLLRRKSILAKHKARKQQDVLNITGSLRGLLREQHFTSSSLRHVTVKPWNRTSITTSVPKKDTPLHGTLAQSRSDIAIGQRQVKKLGVVILALMRSGSSFVSELLNNNRDFFYLFEPMWTLKHNGKYFFRPKGSEVVADLKGTRVNRFDREYNSFYERAKLQMLNGLFHCNFTGMGPYYASYLRGAFIGRNASRTVRDACRTARFKIRAGNRTDCPILLRNIPRFLTELCATHKHVAVKAIRVDKVDELLPLVEDPSLDLKIVHLIRDPRAIVASRLALSHPAAVRNPLGLQELLIRTLEADEICGWMERNVQYRDNLPQQLRGRYALVRYEDVAADPSTMAEKIYNFLGIPLPDEVTDWIEKNTKGHHHIFSKYQTNRNSQATLDTWRHKLVFSSVSKVQSRCHNIMTELGYRLVYNASELTNMTNILVEEPSPEIANLII
;
A
#
# COMPACT_ATOMS: atom_id res chain seq x y z
N MET A 1 -86.41 22.45 21.57
CA MET A 1 -85.39 22.95 22.53
C MET A 1 -84.22 21.98 22.52
N ALA A 2 -83.03 22.53 22.33
CA ALA A 2 -81.78 21.81 22.15
C ALA A 2 -81.13 21.44 23.50
N CYS A 3 -80.35 20.36 23.51
CA CYS A 3 -79.23 20.17 24.42
C CYS A 3 -77.92 20.11 23.60
N PRO A 4 -76.77 20.56 24.15
CA PRO A 4 -75.70 21.16 23.38
C PRO A 4 -74.55 20.20 23.04
N ALA A 5 -73.93 20.41 21.89
CA ALA A 5 -72.67 19.78 21.49
C ALA A 5 -71.46 20.63 21.94
N SER A 6 -70.41 19.94 22.39
CA SER A 6 -69.20 20.47 23.05
C SER A 6 -68.29 21.35 22.18
N PRO A 7 -67.36 22.15 22.77
CA PRO A 7 -66.57 23.19 22.10
C PRO A 7 -65.39 22.70 21.23
N TRP A 8 -65.22 21.39 21.02
CA TRP A 8 -63.98 20.83 20.46
C TRP A 8 -63.90 20.78 18.92
N THR A 9 -64.94 21.19 18.20
CA THR A 9 -64.99 21.09 16.73
C THR A 9 -64.53 22.34 15.98
N LEU A 10 -64.35 23.49 16.66
CA LEU A 10 -63.92 24.74 16.00
C LEU A 10 -62.39 24.89 15.87
N LEU A 11 -61.62 24.21 16.72
CA LEU A 11 -60.14 24.29 16.73
C LEU A 11 -59.45 23.42 15.67
N ARG A 12 -60.13 22.40 15.12
CA ARG A 12 -59.59 21.54 14.06
C ARG A 12 -59.66 22.16 12.66
N ARG A 13 -60.67 23.00 12.37
CA ARG A 13 -60.79 23.67 11.05
C ARG A 13 -59.77 24.80 10.85
N LYS A 14 -59.40 25.56 11.89
CA LYS A 14 -58.39 26.63 11.77
C LYS A 14 -56.96 26.10 11.59
N ARG A 15 -56.62 24.95 12.16
CA ARG A 15 -55.30 24.32 11.96
C ARG A 15 -55.13 23.73 10.56
N TYR A 16 -56.16 23.10 9.99
CA TYR A 16 -56.08 22.51 8.65
C TYR A 16 -55.90 23.57 7.54
N VAL A 17 -56.59 24.72 7.66
CA VAL A 17 -56.43 25.83 6.71
C VAL A 17 -55.04 26.47 6.81
N PHE A 18 -54.46 26.56 8.01
CA PHE A 18 -53.11 27.09 8.22
C PHE A 18 -52.03 26.17 7.62
N TYR A 19 -52.18 24.85 7.74
CA TYR A 19 -51.25 23.88 7.16
C TYR A 19 -51.36 23.82 5.62
N CYS A 20 -52.55 23.93 5.04
CA CYS A 20 -52.70 23.99 3.58
C CYS A 20 -52.12 25.27 2.96
N ILE A 21 -52.23 26.42 3.65
CA ILE A 21 -51.62 27.68 3.20
C ILE A 21 -50.09 27.64 3.31
N LEU A 22 -49.54 27.03 4.37
CA LEU A 22 -48.09 26.82 4.50
C LEU A 22 -47.55 25.86 3.43
N PHE A 23 -48.28 24.80 3.10
CA PHE A 23 -47.87 23.82 2.08
C PHE A 23 -47.91 24.39 0.66
N ALA A 24 -48.91 25.23 0.35
CA ALA A 24 -48.99 25.95 -0.91
C ALA A 24 -47.89 27.01 -1.05
N ALA A 25 -47.54 27.72 0.03
CA ALA A 25 -46.42 28.67 0.03
C ALA A 25 -45.05 27.99 -0.15
N LEU A 26 -44.87 26.77 0.38
CA LEU A 26 -43.65 25.97 0.20
C LEU A 26 -43.48 25.47 -1.24
N PHE A 27 -44.57 25.14 -1.94
CA PHE A 27 -44.51 24.67 -3.35
C PHE A 27 -44.26 25.80 -4.36
N VAL A 28 -44.69 27.03 -4.05
CA VAL A 28 -44.46 28.21 -4.90
C VAL A 28 -43.05 28.80 -4.73
N LEU A 29 -42.39 28.58 -3.58
CA LEU A 29 -41.04 29.08 -3.30
C LEU A 29 -39.92 28.08 -3.66
N THR A 30 -40.21 26.79 -3.84
CA THR A 30 -39.22 25.77 -4.20
C THR A 30 -38.44 26.03 -5.51
N PRO A 31 -39.03 26.59 -6.59
CA PRO A 31 -38.27 26.91 -7.80
C PRO A 31 -37.24 28.04 -7.59
N LEU A 32 -37.56 29.02 -6.75
CA LEU A 32 -36.69 30.18 -6.45
C LEU A 32 -35.45 29.78 -5.63
N PHE A 33 -35.57 28.84 -4.69
CA PHE A 33 -34.42 28.34 -3.92
C PHE A 33 -33.53 27.38 -4.74
N TYR A 34 -34.10 26.67 -5.72
CA TYR A 34 -33.33 25.81 -6.62
C TYR A 34 -32.45 26.63 -7.56
N ASP A 35 -32.96 27.75 -8.10
CA ASP A 35 -32.19 28.65 -8.97
C ASP A 35 -31.10 29.44 -8.22
N VAL A 36 -31.37 29.91 -7.00
CA VAL A 36 -30.34 30.56 -6.16
C VAL A 36 -29.25 29.56 -5.74
N GLY A 37 -29.62 28.29 -5.48
CA GLY A 37 -28.68 27.20 -5.20
C GLY A 37 -27.81 26.84 -6.41
N LEU A 38 -28.38 26.84 -7.62
CA LEU A 38 -27.68 26.58 -8.87
C LEU A 38 -26.71 27.72 -9.23
N LEU A 39 -27.12 28.98 -9.03
CA LEU A 39 -26.28 30.16 -9.22
C LEU A 39 -25.14 30.24 -8.21
N ARG A 40 -25.36 29.88 -6.92
CA ARG A 40 -24.28 29.74 -5.93
C ARG A 40 -23.29 28.63 -6.30
N ARG A 41 -23.77 27.47 -6.77
CA ARG A 41 -22.89 26.38 -7.22
C ARG A 41 -22.07 26.77 -8.45
N LYS A 42 -22.67 27.44 -9.44
CA LYS A 42 -21.95 27.98 -10.62
C LYS A 42 -20.92 29.04 -10.24
N SER A 43 -21.24 29.94 -9.29
CA SER A 43 -20.29 30.94 -8.74
C SER A 43 -19.12 30.30 -7.99
N ILE A 44 -19.37 29.29 -7.17
CA ILE A 44 -18.32 28.55 -6.45
C ILE A 44 -17.43 27.77 -7.43
N LEU A 45 -18.02 27.12 -8.45
CA LEU A 45 -17.27 26.39 -9.47
C LEU A 45 -16.42 27.33 -10.33
N ALA A 46 -16.95 28.52 -10.69
CA ALA A 46 -16.21 29.57 -11.39
C ALA A 46 -15.05 30.13 -10.56
N LYS A 47 -15.26 30.38 -9.26
CA LYS A 47 -14.18 30.77 -8.33
C LYS A 47 -13.12 29.68 -8.17
N HIS A 48 -13.52 28.40 -8.14
CA HIS A 48 -12.59 27.28 -8.07
C HIS A 48 -11.78 27.12 -9.36
N LYS A 49 -12.41 27.33 -10.52
CA LYS A 49 -11.76 27.29 -11.83
C LYS A 49 -10.80 28.47 -12.01
N ALA A 50 -11.18 29.68 -11.59
CA ALA A 50 -10.32 30.86 -11.59
C ALA A 50 -9.12 30.71 -10.64
N ARG A 51 -9.30 30.17 -9.43
CA ARG A 51 -8.17 29.85 -8.52
C ARG A 51 -7.23 28.82 -9.14
N LYS A 52 -7.76 27.75 -9.73
CA LYS A 52 -6.93 26.71 -10.36
C LYS A 52 -6.16 27.26 -11.57
N GLN A 53 -6.73 28.22 -12.29
CA GLN A 53 -6.08 28.89 -13.41
C GLN A 53 -5.02 29.91 -12.96
N GLN A 54 -5.25 30.60 -11.84
CA GLN A 54 -4.27 31.47 -11.20
C GLN A 54 -3.10 30.66 -10.58
N ASP A 55 -3.38 29.49 -10.00
CA ASP A 55 -2.36 28.58 -9.47
C ASP A 55 -1.47 28.03 -10.60
N VAL A 56 -2.06 27.69 -11.76
CA VAL A 56 -1.31 27.30 -12.96
C VAL A 56 -0.46 28.46 -13.49
N LEU A 57 -1.00 29.69 -13.54
CA LEU A 57 -0.26 30.88 -13.95
C LEU A 57 0.91 31.19 -12.99
N ASN A 58 0.72 31.07 -11.68
CA ASN A 58 1.76 31.26 -10.68
C ASN A 58 2.86 30.20 -10.75
N ILE A 59 2.50 28.94 -11.02
CA ILE A 59 3.48 27.85 -11.25
C ILE A 59 4.26 28.10 -12.54
N THR A 60 3.61 28.54 -13.63
CA THR A 60 4.31 28.88 -14.88
C THR A 60 5.18 30.14 -14.77
N GLY A 61 4.80 31.11 -13.95
CA GLY A 61 5.60 32.29 -13.62
C GLY A 61 6.84 31.95 -12.80
N SER A 62 6.71 31.05 -11.82
CA SER A 62 7.84 30.53 -11.02
C SER A 62 8.83 29.71 -11.86
N LEU A 63 8.34 28.91 -12.81
CA LEU A 63 9.18 28.19 -13.78
C LEU A 63 9.89 29.12 -14.79
N ARG A 64 9.26 30.22 -15.22
CA ARG A 64 9.91 31.24 -16.06
C ARG A 64 10.96 32.06 -15.29
N GLY A 65 10.79 32.25 -13.99
CA GLY A 65 11.81 32.85 -13.10
C GLY A 65 13.05 31.97 -12.95
N LEU A 66 12.85 30.66 -12.75
CA LEU A 66 13.94 29.67 -12.64
C LEU A 66 14.73 29.46 -13.95
N LEU A 67 14.12 29.74 -15.11
CA LEU A 67 14.78 29.65 -16.41
C LEU A 67 15.55 30.93 -16.80
N ARG A 68 15.33 32.07 -16.13
CA ARG A 68 16.06 33.33 -16.41
C ARG A 68 17.40 33.47 -15.69
N GLU A 69 17.71 32.62 -14.70
CA GLU A 69 18.98 32.66 -13.96
C GLU A 69 20.10 31.78 -14.57
N GLN A 70 19.92 31.19 -15.76
CA GLN A 70 20.95 30.37 -16.43
C GLN A 70 21.51 30.94 -17.74
N HIS A 71 21.33 32.23 -18.03
CA HIS A 71 22.04 32.87 -19.14
C HIS A 71 23.33 33.54 -18.67
N PHE A 72 24.44 32.79 -18.75
CA PHE A 72 25.77 33.39 -18.94
C PHE A 72 26.42 32.78 -20.20
N THR A 73 26.42 33.61 -21.25
CA THR A 73 27.31 33.71 -22.41
C THR A 73 27.84 32.43 -23.08
N SER A 74 27.27 32.15 -24.24
CA SER A 74 27.91 31.43 -25.36
C SER A 74 28.85 32.38 -26.11
N SER A 75 30.11 31.99 -26.28
CA SER A 75 30.91 32.44 -27.42
C SER A 75 31.85 31.33 -27.91
N SER A 76 31.88 31.17 -29.23
CA SER A 76 32.75 30.32 -30.06
C SER A 76 32.37 28.83 -30.22
N LEU A 77 31.49 28.59 -31.19
CA LEU A 77 31.47 27.33 -31.96
C LEU A 77 32.59 27.38 -33.01
N ARG A 78 33.54 26.44 -32.95
CA ARG A 78 34.28 25.99 -34.13
C ARG A 78 34.06 24.50 -34.33
N HIS A 79 33.62 24.16 -35.54
CA HIS A 79 33.49 22.80 -36.04
C HIS A 79 34.82 22.05 -35.96
N VAL A 80 34.81 20.86 -35.35
CA VAL A 80 35.75 19.79 -35.67
C VAL A 80 34.96 18.49 -35.84
N THR A 81 34.99 18.00 -37.08
CA THR A 81 34.47 16.71 -37.54
C THR A 81 35.30 15.57 -36.93
N VAL A 82 34.63 14.63 -36.27
CA VAL A 82 35.27 13.39 -35.78
C VAL A 82 35.09 12.29 -36.81
N LYS A 83 36.20 11.84 -37.42
CA LYS A 83 36.27 10.63 -38.25
C LYS A 83 36.32 9.37 -37.38
N PRO A 84 35.77 8.22 -37.84
CA PRO A 84 35.83 6.96 -37.10
C PRO A 84 37.22 6.32 -37.20
N TRP A 85 37.69 5.75 -36.09
CA TRP A 85 38.99 5.10 -35.99
C TRP A 85 38.92 3.63 -36.40
N ASN A 86 39.78 3.26 -37.34
CA ASN A 86 39.98 1.90 -37.82
C ASN A 86 40.72 1.02 -36.79
N ARG A 87 40.38 -0.26 -36.85
CA ARG A 87 40.98 -1.36 -36.09
C ARG A 87 42.32 -1.73 -36.74
N THR A 88 43.42 -1.62 -35.99
CA THR A 88 44.72 -2.20 -36.37
C THR A 88 45.24 -3.12 -35.28
N SER A 89 45.56 -4.34 -35.73
CA SER A 89 46.18 -5.44 -35.02
C SER A 89 47.64 -5.13 -34.73
N ILE A 90 48.11 -5.42 -33.51
CA ILE A 90 49.54 -5.51 -33.20
C ILE A 90 49.78 -6.82 -32.45
N THR A 91 50.55 -7.69 -33.10
CA THR A 91 51.22 -8.87 -32.59
C THR A 91 52.53 -8.45 -31.93
N THR A 92 52.82 -8.94 -30.73
CA THR A 92 54.21 -9.04 -30.23
C THR A 92 54.41 -10.32 -29.42
N SER A 93 55.54 -10.94 -29.69
CA SER A 93 56.01 -12.26 -29.30
C SER A 93 56.67 -12.27 -27.92
N VAL A 94 56.55 -13.41 -27.23
CA VAL A 94 57.18 -13.75 -25.95
C VAL A 94 58.36 -14.69 -26.19
N PRO A 95 59.55 -14.46 -25.62
CA PRO A 95 60.60 -15.49 -25.56
C PRO A 95 60.58 -16.24 -24.22
N LYS A 96 60.62 -17.58 -24.30
CA LYS A 96 60.88 -18.51 -23.19
C LYS A 96 62.38 -18.55 -22.86
N LYS A 97 62.72 -18.78 -21.58
CA LYS A 97 63.94 -19.48 -21.18
C LYS A 97 63.73 -20.19 -19.82
N ASP A 98 64.26 -21.41 -19.76
CA ASP A 98 64.06 -22.40 -18.70
C ASP A 98 64.99 -22.20 -17.47
N THR A 99 64.53 -22.80 -16.36
CA THR A 99 64.98 -23.04 -14.96
C THR A 99 66.39 -23.64 -14.71
N PRO A 100 66.83 -24.04 -13.46
CA PRO A 100 66.66 -23.51 -12.07
C PRO A 100 67.96 -23.58 -11.19
N LEU A 101 67.99 -23.00 -9.96
CA LEU A 101 68.56 -23.68 -8.74
C LEU A 101 68.36 -22.92 -7.40
N HIS A 102 67.80 -23.64 -6.42
CA HIS A 102 67.90 -23.64 -4.94
C HIS A 102 68.10 -22.37 -4.06
N GLY A 103 67.25 -22.27 -3.02
CA GLY A 103 67.50 -21.52 -1.78
C GLY A 103 66.27 -21.37 -0.89
N THR A 104 65.84 -22.44 -0.23
CA THR A 104 64.61 -22.54 0.59
C THR A 104 64.73 -21.82 1.94
N LEU A 105 63.89 -20.81 2.20
CA LEU A 105 63.52 -20.36 3.55
C LEU A 105 61.99 -20.41 3.66
N ALA A 106 61.49 -21.56 4.09
CA ALA A 106 60.07 -21.77 4.33
C ALA A 106 59.68 -21.20 5.70
N GLN A 107 59.04 -20.03 5.73
CA GLN A 107 58.19 -19.63 6.84
C GLN A 107 56.77 -20.11 6.56
N SER A 108 56.32 -21.09 7.34
CA SER A 108 54.94 -21.55 7.43
C SER A 108 54.04 -20.40 7.90
N ARG A 109 53.27 -19.83 6.97
CA ARG A 109 52.00 -19.16 7.27
C ARG A 109 50.88 -20.01 6.70
N SER A 110 50.42 -20.96 7.50
CA SER A 110 49.11 -21.58 7.30
C SER A 110 48.05 -20.53 7.63
N ASP A 111 47.65 -19.76 6.62
CA ASP A 111 46.45 -18.94 6.67
C ASP A 111 45.25 -19.86 6.78
N ILE A 112 44.74 -20.02 8.01
CA ILE A 112 43.41 -20.56 8.25
C ILE A 112 42.43 -19.52 7.71
N ALA A 113 42.05 -19.67 6.44
CA ALA A 113 40.91 -18.98 5.87
C ALA A 113 39.63 -19.52 6.53
N ILE A 114 39.32 -19.00 7.72
CA ILE A 114 37.97 -19.08 8.28
C ILE A 114 37.12 -18.23 7.33
N GLY A 115 36.49 -18.88 6.35
CA GLY A 115 35.44 -18.27 5.55
C GLY A 115 34.31 -17.87 6.49
N GLN A 116 34.31 -16.61 6.94
CA GLN A 116 33.14 -16.03 7.59
C GLN A 116 32.03 -16.02 6.56
N ARG A 117 31.18 -17.05 6.62
CA ARG A 117 29.93 -17.12 5.88
C ARG A 117 29.14 -15.88 6.30
N GLN A 118 29.11 -14.83 5.46
CA GLN A 118 28.32 -13.64 5.76
C GLN A 118 26.89 -14.10 6.03
N VAL A 119 26.42 -13.87 7.25
CA VAL A 119 25.05 -14.18 7.64
C VAL A 119 24.15 -13.27 6.80
N LYS A 120 23.34 -13.88 5.93
CA LYS A 120 22.40 -13.15 5.09
C LYS A 120 21.39 -12.44 5.99
N LYS A 121 21.03 -11.21 5.61
CA LYS A 121 19.92 -10.51 6.27
C LYS A 121 18.61 -11.21 5.87
N LEU A 122 17.82 -11.59 6.86
CA LEU A 122 16.43 -11.99 6.63
C LEU A 122 15.67 -10.82 6.00
N GLY A 123 15.09 -11.06 4.83
CA GLY A 123 14.16 -10.16 4.15
C GLY A 123 12.73 -10.67 4.30
N VAL A 124 11.78 -9.80 4.62
CA VAL A 124 10.36 -10.16 4.76
C VAL A 124 9.47 -9.28 3.89
N VAL A 125 8.70 -9.91 3.01
CA VAL A 125 7.60 -9.25 2.29
C VAL A 125 6.28 -9.58 2.96
N ILE A 126 5.58 -8.56 3.44
CA ILE A 126 4.18 -8.69 3.85
C ILE A 126 3.30 -8.40 2.64
N LEU A 127 2.94 -9.46 1.92
CA LEU A 127 2.11 -9.42 0.71
C LEU A 127 0.64 -9.37 1.12
N ALA A 128 -0.10 -8.35 0.71
CA ALA A 128 -1.46 -8.18 1.20
C ALA A 128 -2.33 -7.26 0.33
N LEU A 129 -3.64 -7.30 0.51
CA LEU A 129 -4.55 -6.29 -0.03
C LEU A 129 -4.71 -5.07 0.88
N MET A 130 -5.10 -3.93 0.29
CA MET A 130 -5.57 -2.79 1.08
C MET A 130 -6.78 -3.21 1.92
N ARG A 131 -6.68 -2.98 3.25
CA ARG A 131 -7.68 -3.32 4.29
C ARG A 131 -7.73 -4.79 4.71
N SER A 132 -6.74 -5.61 4.34
CA SER A 132 -6.62 -7.00 4.85
C SER A 132 -6.12 -7.11 6.31
N GLY A 133 -5.89 -6.00 7.02
CA GLY A 133 -5.25 -6.03 8.34
C GLY A 133 -3.73 -5.99 8.31
N SER A 134 -3.13 -5.88 7.13
CA SER A 134 -1.68 -5.76 6.93
C SER A 134 -0.99 -4.68 7.75
N SER A 135 -1.66 -3.57 8.10
CA SER A 135 -1.05 -2.60 9.01
C SER A 135 -0.75 -3.19 10.40
N PHE A 136 -1.63 -4.03 10.97
CA PHE A 136 -1.39 -4.62 12.29
C PHE A 136 -0.25 -5.64 12.24
N VAL A 137 -0.31 -6.57 11.29
CA VAL A 137 0.73 -7.60 11.12
C VAL A 137 2.08 -6.97 10.80
N SER A 138 2.12 -5.89 10.01
CA SER A 138 3.37 -5.18 9.77
C SER A 138 3.94 -4.47 11.00
N GLU A 139 3.12 -4.11 11.98
CA GLU A 139 3.62 -3.54 13.23
C GLU A 139 4.36 -4.57 14.08
N LEU A 140 4.08 -5.88 13.92
CA LEU A 140 4.87 -6.94 14.56
C LEU A 140 6.36 -6.85 14.18
N LEU A 141 6.66 -6.47 12.93
CA LEU A 141 8.04 -6.27 12.46
C LEU A 141 8.53 -4.83 12.66
N ASN A 142 7.65 -3.83 12.50
CA ASN A 142 8.01 -2.42 12.67
C ASN A 142 8.43 -2.09 14.12
N ASN A 143 7.90 -2.82 15.11
CA ASN A 143 8.27 -2.63 16.53
C ASN A 143 9.51 -3.41 16.95
N ASN A 144 9.95 -4.42 16.18
CA ASN A 144 11.21 -5.10 16.41
C ASN A 144 12.39 -4.24 15.97
N ARG A 145 13.31 -3.91 16.89
CA ARG A 145 14.44 -2.99 16.65
C ARG A 145 15.49 -3.51 15.68
N ASP A 146 15.51 -4.81 15.40
CA ASP A 146 16.44 -5.41 14.44
C ASP A 146 15.99 -5.25 12.98
N PHE A 147 14.76 -4.78 12.72
CA PHE A 147 14.25 -4.58 11.36
C PHE A 147 14.43 -3.17 10.82
N PHE A 148 14.98 -3.07 9.61
CA PHE A 148 14.74 -1.95 8.71
C PHE A 148 13.43 -2.16 7.96
N TYR A 149 12.35 -1.54 8.46
CA TYR A 149 11.00 -1.70 7.89
C TYR A 149 10.55 -0.50 7.06
N LEU A 150 9.97 -0.74 5.88
CA LEU A 150 9.30 0.27 5.05
C LEU A 150 7.80 0.00 4.85
N PHE A 151 6.98 0.98 5.19
CA PHE A 151 5.53 0.98 4.96
C PHE A 151 5.20 1.43 3.54
N GLU A 152 4.82 0.48 2.68
CA GLU A 152 4.31 0.73 1.33
C GLU A 152 5.16 1.69 0.46
N PRO A 153 6.49 1.48 0.31
CA PRO A 153 7.35 2.39 -0.45
C PRO A 153 6.94 2.51 -1.93
N MET A 154 6.39 1.44 -2.52
CA MET A 154 5.87 1.42 -3.90
C MET A 154 4.66 2.34 -4.14
N TRP A 155 4.10 2.96 -3.09
CA TRP A 155 3.10 4.02 -3.26
C TRP A 155 3.63 5.15 -4.13
N THR A 156 4.90 5.54 -3.97
CA THR A 156 5.54 6.62 -4.74
C THR A 156 5.72 6.22 -6.20
N LEU A 157 6.01 4.95 -6.49
CA LEU A 157 6.02 4.44 -7.86
C LEU A 157 4.64 4.58 -8.48
N LYS A 158 3.57 4.13 -7.81
CA LYS A 158 2.22 4.10 -8.41
C LYS A 158 1.65 5.49 -8.66
N HIS A 159 1.84 6.42 -7.71
CA HIS A 159 1.19 7.73 -7.74
C HIS A 159 2.09 8.84 -8.28
N ASN A 160 3.41 8.72 -8.10
CA ASN A 160 4.36 9.73 -8.57
C ASN A 160 5.20 9.27 -9.76
N GLY A 161 5.15 7.98 -10.12
CA GLY A 161 5.87 7.43 -11.27
C GLY A 161 5.59 8.18 -12.57
N LYS A 162 4.33 8.54 -12.84
CA LYS A 162 3.98 9.29 -14.06
C LYS A 162 4.66 10.67 -14.15
N TYR A 163 5.04 11.30 -13.02
CA TYR A 163 5.76 12.58 -13.04
C TYR A 163 7.26 12.41 -13.35
N PHE A 164 7.83 11.27 -12.98
CA PHE A 164 9.23 10.94 -13.23
C PHE A 164 9.41 10.18 -14.55
N PHE A 165 8.34 9.61 -15.10
CA PHE A 165 8.29 8.93 -16.38
C PHE A 165 8.08 9.92 -17.53
N ARG A 166 8.99 9.96 -18.49
CA ARG A 166 8.93 10.82 -19.69
C ARG A 166 8.91 10.00 -20.99
N PRO A 167 7.79 9.38 -21.36
CA PRO A 167 7.65 8.70 -22.65
C PRO A 167 7.23 9.69 -23.74
N LYS A 168 7.38 9.28 -25.00
CA LYS A 168 6.96 10.04 -26.18
C LYS A 168 5.71 9.40 -26.80
N GLY A 169 4.60 10.15 -26.91
CA GLY A 169 3.42 9.77 -27.71
C GLY A 169 2.12 9.53 -26.93
N SER A 170 0.97 9.74 -27.60
CA SER A 170 -0.39 9.58 -27.07
C SER A 170 -1.24 8.58 -27.87
N GLU A 171 -0.61 7.83 -28.79
CA GLU A 171 -1.27 6.90 -29.70
C GLU A 171 -1.99 5.77 -28.96
N VAL A 172 -3.17 5.36 -29.43
CA VAL A 172 -3.93 4.23 -28.86
C VAL A 172 -3.56 2.95 -29.59
N VAL A 173 -3.24 1.90 -28.84
CA VAL A 173 -2.84 0.58 -29.36
C VAL A 173 -3.69 -0.52 -28.72
N ALA A 174 -4.02 -1.57 -29.45
CA ALA A 174 -4.70 -2.74 -28.89
C ALA A 174 -3.70 -3.65 -28.15
N ASP A 175 -3.99 -4.05 -26.92
CA ASP A 175 -3.14 -5.00 -26.17
C ASP A 175 -3.30 -6.45 -26.66
N LEU A 176 -2.54 -7.38 -26.09
CA LEU A 176 -2.58 -8.81 -26.46
C LEU A 176 -3.98 -9.44 -26.30
N LYS A 177 -4.89 -8.77 -25.59
CA LYS A 177 -6.29 -9.19 -25.37
C LYS A 177 -7.27 -8.39 -26.23
N GLY A 178 -6.78 -7.59 -27.18
CA GLY A 178 -7.61 -6.73 -28.04
C GLY A 178 -8.15 -5.46 -27.35
N THR A 179 -7.73 -5.17 -26.13
CA THR A 179 -8.21 -3.99 -25.37
C THR A 179 -7.50 -2.74 -25.87
N ARG A 180 -8.26 -1.70 -26.26
CA ARG A 180 -7.70 -0.40 -26.66
C ARG A 180 -7.10 0.32 -25.45
N VAL A 181 -5.78 0.50 -25.44
CA VAL A 181 -5.04 1.19 -24.36
C VAL A 181 -4.14 2.28 -24.95
N ASN A 182 -3.90 3.36 -24.19
CA ASN A 182 -2.94 4.37 -24.61
C ASN A 182 -1.51 3.78 -24.58
N ARG A 183 -0.68 4.07 -25.59
CA ARG A 183 0.73 3.67 -25.65
C ARG A 183 1.50 4.16 -24.43
N PHE A 184 1.27 5.40 -24.00
CA PHE A 184 1.81 5.96 -22.76
C PHE A 184 1.49 5.06 -21.56
N ASP A 185 0.22 4.66 -21.42
CA ASP A 185 -0.21 3.84 -20.27
C ASP A 185 0.40 2.43 -20.32
N ARG A 186 0.52 1.83 -21.51
CA ARG A 186 1.20 0.54 -21.69
C ARG A 186 2.68 0.61 -21.31
N GLU A 187 3.39 1.62 -21.83
CA GLU A 187 4.81 1.82 -21.53
C GLU A 187 5.03 2.11 -20.04
N TYR A 188 4.15 2.92 -19.45
CA TYR A 188 4.19 3.22 -18.02
C TYR A 188 3.93 1.98 -17.17
N ASN A 189 2.94 1.16 -17.51
CA ASN A 189 2.69 -0.09 -16.78
C ASN A 189 3.91 -1.02 -16.86
N SER A 190 4.50 -1.17 -18.05
CA SER A 190 5.71 -1.97 -18.21
C SER A 190 6.90 -1.43 -17.41
N PHE A 191 7.04 -0.10 -17.36
CA PHE A 191 8.02 0.57 -16.49
C PHE A 191 7.73 0.34 -15.01
N TYR A 192 6.46 0.46 -14.60
CA TYR A 192 6.01 0.31 -13.22
C TYR A 192 6.32 -1.09 -12.70
N GLU A 193 6.05 -2.14 -13.47
CA GLU A 193 6.37 -3.52 -13.12
C GLU A 193 7.88 -3.73 -12.89
N ARG A 194 8.72 -3.24 -13.81
CA ARG A 194 10.19 -3.31 -13.64
C ARG A 194 10.68 -2.48 -12.44
N ALA A 195 10.11 -1.30 -12.25
CA ALA A 195 10.49 -0.41 -11.15
C ALA A 195 10.07 -0.96 -9.78
N LYS A 196 8.95 -1.69 -9.69
CA LYS A 196 8.56 -2.42 -8.47
C LYS A 196 9.64 -3.42 -8.08
N LEU A 197 10.02 -4.31 -9.01
CA LEU A 197 11.04 -5.33 -8.76
C LEU A 197 12.39 -4.69 -8.43
N GLN A 198 12.81 -3.65 -9.15
CA GLN A 198 14.05 -2.93 -8.87
C GLN A 198 14.03 -2.25 -7.49
N MET A 199 12.89 -1.71 -7.06
CA MET A 199 12.74 -1.11 -5.73
C MET A 199 12.86 -2.16 -4.63
N LEU A 200 12.18 -3.31 -4.77
CA LEU A 200 12.27 -4.42 -3.82
C LEU A 200 13.68 -5.02 -3.77
N ASN A 201 14.29 -5.25 -4.94
CA ASN A 201 15.66 -5.76 -5.04
C ASN A 201 16.65 -4.82 -4.34
N GLY A 202 16.58 -3.52 -4.62
CA GLY A 202 17.40 -2.50 -3.97
C GLY A 202 17.16 -2.44 -2.47
N LEU A 203 15.91 -2.53 -2.02
CA LEU A 203 15.57 -2.53 -0.59
C LEU A 203 16.22 -3.71 0.15
N PHE A 204 16.08 -4.95 -0.33
CA PHE A 204 16.61 -6.13 0.34
C PHE A 204 18.13 -6.22 0.30
N HIS A 205 18.77 -5.62 -0.70
CA HIS A 205 20.22 -5.46 -0.78
C HIS A 205 20.76 -4.20 -0.10
N CYS A 206 19.91 -3.41 0.57
CA CYS A 206 20.26 -2.09 1.11
C CYS A 206 20.90 -1.13 0.07
N ASN A 207 20.56 -1.26 -1.21
CA ASN A 207 21.01 -0.41 -2.30
C ASN A 207 19.87 0.47 -2.82
N PHE A 208 19.89 1.74 -2.44
CA PHE A 208 18.86 2.72 -2.80
C PHE A 208 19.25 3.59 -4.00
N THR A 209 20.36 3.26 -4.67
CA THR A 209 20.86 3.95 -5.86
C THR A 209 19.88 3.76 -7.03
N GLY A 210 19.74 4.78 -7.88
CA GLY A 210 18.84 4.72 -9.06
C GLY A 210 17.35 4.95 -8.77
N MET A 211 16.92 4.91 -7.50
CA MET A 211 15.53 5.17 -7.09
C MET A 211 15.37 6.46 -6.25
N GLY A 212 16.39 7.33 -6.27
CA GLY A 212 16.46 8.56 -5.47
C GLY A 212 15.19 9.42 -5.48
N PRO A 213 14.59 9.76 -6.64
CA PRO A 213 13.37 10.57 -6.68
C PRO A 213 12.16 9.94 -5.96
N TYR A 214 12.02 8.61 -6.02
CA TYR A 214 10.94 7.89 -5.36
C TYR A 214 11.12 7.87 -3.85
N TYR A 215 12.34 7.60 -3.38
CA TYR A 215 12.66 7.67 -1.97
C TYR A 215 12.64 9.09 -1.42
N ALA A 216 12.99 10.10 -2.23
CA ALA A 216 12.81 11.50 -1.88
C ALA A 216 11.35 11.84 -1.61
N SER A 217 10.46 11.42 -2.52
CA SER A 217 9.03 11.57 -2.32
C SER A 217 8.55 10.85 -1.07
N TYR A 218 9.03 9.63 -0.83
CA TYR A 218 8.72 8.84 0.36
C TYR A 218 9.11 9.56 1.65
N LEU A 219 10.35 10.06 1.73
CA LEU A 219 10.89 10.77 2.89
C LEU A 219 10.26 12.15 3.14
N ARG A 220 9.68 12.77 2.11
CA ARG A 220 8.87 14.01 2.25
C ARG A 220 7.44 13.74 2.72
N GLY A 221 7.13 12.50 3.11
CA GLY A 221 5.81 12.16 3.66
C GLY A 221 4.77 11.91 2.59
N ALA A 222 5.16 11.43 1.40
CA ALA A 222 4.19 10.86 0.48
C ALA A 222 3.39 9.75 1.18
N PHE A 223 2.05 9.88 1.13
CA PHE A 223 1.13 9.05 1.91
C PHE A 223 1.44 9.12 3.42
N ILE A 224 1.40 7.99 4.12
CA ILE A 224 1.84 7.86 5.51
C ILE A 224 3.18 7.12 5.63
N GLY A 225 3.83 6.79 4.50
CA GLY A 225 4.94 5.83 4.41
C GLY A 225 6.05 6.06 5.42
N ARG A 226 6.74 7.21 5.35
CA ARG A 226 7.77 7.59 6.34
C ARG A 226 7.23 7.53 7.76
N ASN A 227 6.07 8.16 8.02
CA ASN A 227 5.54 8.30 9.38
C ASN A 227 5.11 6.94 9.99
N ALA A 228 4.77 5.97 9.14
CA ALA A 228 4.42 4.60 9.50
C ALA A 228 5.63 3.65 9.49
N SER A 229 6.83 4.12 9.13
CA SER A 229 8.08 3.36 9.18
C SER A 229 8.93 3.86 10.34
N ARG A 230 8.91 3.17 11.48
CA ARG A 230 9.52 3.66 12.72
C ARG A 230 10.97 4.09 12.52
N THR A 231 11.80 3.19 11.98
CA THR A 231 13.23 3.41 11.76
C THR A 231 13.50 4.67 10.93
N VAL A 232 12.81 4.83 9.81
CA VAL A 232 12.99 5.98 8.92
C VAL A 232 12.42 7.27 9.53
N ARG A 233 11.26 7.19 10.18
CA ARG A 233 10.66 8.32 10.90
C ARG A 233 11.61 8.86 11.97
N ASP A 234 12.17 7.96 12.77
CA ASP A 234 12.99 8.32 13.91
C ASP A 234 14.35 8.85 13.43
N ALA A 235 14.97 8.22 12.42
CA ALA A 235 16.18 8.74 11.78
C ALA A 235 15.98 10.13 11.14
N CYS A 236 14.82 10.38 10.49
CA CYS A 236 14.49 11.71 9.97
C CYS A 236 14.27 12.75 11.09
N ARG A 237 13.84 12.35 12.29
CA ARG A 237 13.65 13.25 13.44
C ARG A 237 14.96 13.61 14.14
N THR A 238 15.90 12.66 14.20
CA THR A 238 17.18 12.79 14.91
C THR A 238 18.32 13.31 14.03
N ALA A 239 18.15 13.30 12.70
CA ALA A 239 19.12 13.85 11.76
C ALA A 239 19.47 15.32 12.11
N ARG A 240 20.75 15.56 12.43
CA ARG A 240 21.30 16.80 13.03
C ARG A 240 21.27 18.07 12.15
N PHE A 241 20.41 18.16 11.14
CA PHE A 241 20.31 19.33 10.28
C PHE A 241 18.92 19.95 10.40
N LYS A 242 18.74 20.91 11.31
CA LYS A 242 17.59 21.80 11.29
C LYS A 242 17.72 22.69 10.04
N ILE A 243 17.10 22.30 8.92
CA ILE A 243 16.94 23.21 7.78
C ILE A 243 16.21 24.44 8.34
N ARG A 244 16.90 25.59 8.37
CA ARG A 244 16.32 26.87 8.78
C ARG A 244 15.09 27.13 7.92
N ALA A 245 13.93 27.20 8.58
CA ALA A 245 12.66 27.68 8.05
C ALA A 245 12.20 27.07 6.70
N GLY A 246 12.09 25.75 6.64
CA GLY A 246 11.15 25.04 5.77
C GLY A 246 10.12 24.31 6.62
N ASN A 247 8.89 24.11 6.13
CA ASN A 247 7.77 23.52 6.86
C ASN A 247 8.19 22.28 7.69
N ARG A 248 7.73 22.14 8.94
CA ARG A 248 8.13 21.12 9.94
C ARG A 248 7.89 19.65 9.52
N THR A 249 7.49 19.41 8.28
CA THR A 249 7.02 18.12 7.75
C THR A 249 8.07 17.37 6.93
N ASP A 250 9.14 18.01 6.47
CA ASP A 250 10.12 17.40 5.56
C ASP A 250 11.27 16.72 6.31
N CYS A 251 11.68 15.53 5.83
CA CYS A 251 12.86 14.85 6.35
C CYS A 251 14.10 15.68 5.97
N PRO A 252 14.97 16.07 6.92
CA PRO A 252 16.04 17.04 6.69
C PRO A 252 17.27 16.45 5.98
N ILE A 253 17.04 15.53 5.05
CA ILE A 253 18.10 14.88 4.27
C ILE A 253 18.09 15.50 2.87
N LEU A 254 19.23 16.06 2.45
CA LEU A 254 19.41 16.61 1.11
C LEU A 254 19.15 15.52 0.06
N LEU A 255 18.45 15.85 -1.03
CA LEU A 255 18.06 14.92 -2.09
C LEU A 255 19.20 14.01 -2.56
N ARG A 256 20.39 14.59 -2.79
CA ARG A 256 21.59 13.86 -3.24
C ARG A 256 22.11 12.83 -2.24
N ASN A 257 21.81 13.00 -0.95
CA ASN A 257 22.28 12.14 0.13
C ASN A 257 21.28 11.04 0.48
N ILE A 258 20.05 11.07 -0.06
CA ILE A 258 18.98 10.12 0.29
C ILE A 258 19.38 8.66 0.04
N PRO A 259 19.95 8.29 -1.13
CA PRO A 259 20.36 6.90 -1.36
C PRO A 259 21.37 6.42 -0.32
N ARG A 260 22.42 7.23 -0.07
CA ARG A 260 23.46 6.93 0.93
C ARG A 260 22.88 6.79 2.34
N PHE A 261 22.04 7.73 2.75
CA PHE A 261 21.39 7.73 4.05
C PHE A 261 20.56 6.45 4.28
N LEU A 262 19.74 6.05 3.30
CA LEU A 262 18.93 4.84 3.40
C LEU A 262 19.79 3.56 3.35
N THR A 263 20.85 3.55 2.54
CA THR A 263 21.83 2.45 2.49
C THR A 263 22.49 2.25 3.86
N GLU A 264 23.03 3.31 4.46
CA GLU A 264 23.66 3.26 5.78
C GLU A 264 22.65 2.83 6.87
N LEU A 265 21.44 3.39 6.85
CA LEU A 265 20.39 3.05 7.80
C LEU A 265 19.93 1.58 7.66
N CYS A 266 19.78 1.06 6.45
CA CYS A 266 19.45 -0.34 6.20
C CYS A 266 20.59 -1.29 6.58
N ALA A 267 21.84 -0.90 6.30
CA ALA A 267 23.03 -1.69 6.61
C ALA A 267 23.20 -1.94 8.12
N THR A 268 22.78 -0.99 8.97
CA THR A 268 22.89 -1.09 10.45
C THR A 268 21.85 -2.01 11.11
N HIS A 269 20.81 -2.44 10.41
CA HIS A 269 19.76 -3.32 10.96
C HIS A 269 19.99 -4.78 10.55
N LYS A 270 19.63 -5.77 11.38
CA LYS A 270 19.91 -7.18 11.07
C LYS A 270 18.99 -7.75 9.98
N HIS A 271 17.78 -7.21 9.87
CA HIS A 271 16.74 -7.72 8.98
C HIS A 271 16.09 -6.58 8.19
N VAL A 272 15.43 -6.91 7.09
CA VAL A 272 14.73 -5.94 6.23
C VAL A 272 13.29 -6.41 6.04
N ALA A 273 12.32 -5.50 6.18
CA ALA A 273 10.92 -5.84 5.95
C ALA A 273 10.19 -4.76 5.14
N VAL A 274 9.20 -5.19 4.36
CA VAL A 274 8.37 -4.28 3.57
C VAL A 274 6.92 -4.71 3.56
N LYS A 275 6.04 -3.74 3.80
CA LYS A 275 4.61 -3.91 3.55
C LYS A 275 4.32 -3.65 2.07
N ALA A 276 3.83 -4.67 1.36
CA ALA A 276 3.63 -4.66 -0.08
C ALA A 276 2.16 -4.94 -0.44
N ILE A 277 1.39 -3.86 -0.68
CA ILE A 277 0.00 -3.98 -1.19
C ILE A 277 -0.16 -3.69 -2.68
N ARG A 278 0.96 -3.60 -3.39
CA ARG A 278 1.05 -3.23 -4.82
C ARG A 278 1.78 -4.29 -5.65
N VAL A 279 2.10 -5.42 -5.04
CA VAL A 279 2.52 -6.64 -5.70
C VAL A 279 1.23 -7.42 -6.01
N ASP A 280 0.98 -7.70 -7.29
CA ASP A 280 -0.27 -8.35 -7.72
C ASP A 280 -0.19 -9.86 -7.56
N LYS A 281 1.00 -10.45 -7.76
CA LYS A 281 1.21 -11.90 -7.68
C LYS A 281 2.42 -12.26 -6.83
N VAL A 282 2.33 -13.35 -6.06
CA VAL A 282 3.47 -14.00 -5.39
C VAL A 282 4.60 -14.23 -6.40
N ASP A 283 4.27 -14.57 -7.65
CA ASP A 283 5.23 -14.85 -8.73
C ASP A 283 6.19 -13.69 -9.02
N GLU A 284 5.75 -12.44 -8.80
CA GLU A 284 6.61 -11.26 -8.97
C GLU A 284 7.78 -11.24 -7.98
N LEU A 285 7.68 -11.98 -6.89
CA LEU A 285 8.70 -12.08 -5.85
C LEU A 285 9.66 -13.24 -6.07
N LEU A 286 9.35 -14.18 -6.98
CA LEU A 286 10.20 -15.35 -7.25
C LEU A 286 11.64 -14.98 -7.61
N PRO A 287 11.92 -13.96 -8.45
CA PRO A 287 13.30 -13.57 -8.73
C PRO A 287 14.09 -13.14 -7.48
N LEU A 288 13.41 -12.62 -6.46
CA LEU A 288 14.05 -12.23 -5.19
C LEU A 288 14.18 -13.41 -4.23
N VAL A 289 13.22 -14.34 -4.25
CA VAL A 289 13.30 -15.59 -3.48
C VAL A 289 14.43 -16.48 -3.99
N GLU A 290 14.62 -16.52 -5.31
CA GLU A 290 15.65 -17.34 -5.98
C GLU A 290 17.05 -16.73 -5.87
N ASP A 291 17.17 -15.46 -5.49
CA ASP A 291 18.45 -14.78 -5.33
C ASP A 291 19.29 -15.46 -4.22
N PRO A 292 20.44 -16.05 -4.56
CA PRO A 292 21.27 -16.78 -3.62
C PRO A 292 21.99 -15.87 -2.62
N SER A 293 21.91 -14.55 -2.74
CA SER A 293 22.43 -13.60 -1.76
C SER A 293 21.40 -13.18 -0.71
N LEU A 294 20.11 -13.44 -0.96
CA LEU A 294 19.01 -13.12 -0.06
C LEU A 294 18.56 -14.33 0.77
N ASP A 295 18.02 -14.04 1.94
CA ASP A 295 17.18 -14.95 2.72
C ASP A 295 15.78 -14.33 2.81
N LEU A 296 14.98 -14.51 1.76
CA LEU A 296 13.69 -13.84 1.63
C LEU A 296 12.53 -14.76 2.03
N LYS A 297 11.67 -14.28 2.92
CA LYS A 297 10.40 -14.90 3.30
C LYS A 297 9.20 -14.01 2.94
N ILE A 298 8.08 -14.65 2.63
CA ILE A 298 6.82 -14.02 2.25
C ILE A 298 5.77 -14.38 3.30
N VAL A 299 5.19 -13.36 3.93
CA VAL A 299 4.00 -13.47 4.77
C VAL A 299 2.83 -12.94 3.95
N HIS A 300 2.03 -13.85 3.41
CA HIS A 300 0.87 -13.53 2.58
C HIS A 300 -0.38 -13.42 3.46
N LEU A 301 -0.99 -12.23 3.51
CA LEU A 301 -2.19 -11.96 4.28
C LEU A 301 -3.48 -12.04 3.46
N ILE A 302 -4.39 -12.86 3.95
CA ILE A 302 -5.80 -12.94 3.50
C ILE A 302 -6.73 -12.43 4.59
N ARG A 303 -7.95 -12.07 4.19
CA ARG A 303 -9.03 -11.60 5.07
C ARG A 303 -10.37 -11.83 4.40
N ASP A 304 -11.44 -11.98 5.16
CA ASP A 304 -12.80 -12.07 4.62
C ASP A 304 -13.07 -10.92 3.61
N PRO A 305 -13.41 -11.22 2.34
CA PRO A 305 -13.65 -10.20 1.31
C PRO A 305 -14.81 -9.27 1.67
N ARG A 306 -15.82 -9.75 2.41
CA ARG A 306 -16.95 -8.94 2.90
C ARG A 306 -16.45 -7.89 3.89
N ALA A 307 -15.54 -8.27 4.78
CA ALA A 307 -14.91 -7.35 5.73
C ALA A 307 -14.01 -6.31 5.04
N ILE A 308 -13.28 -6.71 3.99
CA ILE A 308 -12.49 -5.79 3.16
C ILE A 308 -13.41 -4.75 2.49
N VAL A 309 -14.47 -5.20 1.81
CA VAL A 309 -15.45 -4.33 1.13
C VAL A 309 -16.10 -3.38 2.13
N ALA A 310 -16.60 -3.88 3.26
CA ALA A 310 -17.19 -3.06 4.32
C ALA A 310 -16.20 -1.98 4.80
N SER A 311 -14.94 -2.35 4.97
CA SER A 311 -13.92 -1.42 5.43
C SER A 311 -13.54 -0.38 4.38
N ARG A 312 -13.52 -0.71 3.09
CA ARG A 312 -13.27 0.24 2.00
C ARG A 312 -14.46 1.17 1.78
N LEU A 313 -15.69 0.64 1.88
CA LEU A 313 -16.90 1.43 1.83
C LEU A 313 -16.94 2.46 2.98
N ALA A 314 -16.63 2.05 4.21
CA ALA A 314 -16.55 2.96 5.35
C ALA A 314 -15.48 4.07 5.16
N LEU A 315 -14.41 3.78 4.42
CA LEU A 315 -13.32 4.73 4.17
C LEU A 315 -13.70 5.77 3.10
N SER A 316 -14.27 5.31 1.99
CA SER A 316 -14.57 6.12 0.81
C SER A 316 -15.95 6.79 0.89
N HIS A 317 -16.92 6.10 1.49
CA HIS A 317 -18.34 6.52 1.55
C HIS A 317 -18.94 6.26 2.95
N PRO A 318 -18.47 6.93 4.01
CA PRO A 318 -18.93 6.69 5.39
C PRO A 318 -20.43 6.96 5.60
N ALA A 319 -21.08 7.73 4.72
CA ALA A 319 -22.53 7.92 4.75
C ALA A 319 -23.29 6.64 4.36
N ALA A 320 -22.77 5.87 3.41
CA ALA A 320 -23.40 4.63 2.94
C ALA A 320 -23.42 3.52 4.01
N VAL A 321 -22.47 3.56 4.94
CA VAL A 321 -22.44 2.65 6.10
C VAL A 321 -23.39 3.12 7.21
N ARG A 322 -23.54 4.44 7.41
CA ARG A 322 -24.40 5.00 8.47
C ARG A 322 -25.89 5.00 8.11
N ASN A 323 -26.20 5.18 6.83
CA ASN A 323 -27.57 5.18 6.34
C ASN A 323 -27.63 4.48 4.98
N PRO A 324 -28.00 3.19 4.94
CA PRO A 324 -27.80 2.35 3.77
C PRO A 324 -28.77 2.60 2.60
N LEU A 325 -29.82 3.44 2.72
CA LEU A 325 -30.88 3.77 1.72
C LEU A 325 -30.55 3.46 0.23
N GLY A 326 -30.44 2.19 -0.16
CA GLY A 326 -29.97 1.73 -1.48
C GLY A 326 -28.56 2.16 -1.91
N LEU A 327 -27.81 2.91 -1.08
CA LEU A 327 -26.50 3.46 -1.44
C LEU A 327 -25.43 2.37 -1.51
N GLN A 328 -25.54 1.33 -0.69
CA GLN A 328 -24.54 0.27 -0.67
C GLN A 328 -24.57 -0.55 -1.96
N GLU A 329 -25.74 -0.89 -2.45
CA GLU A 329 -25.95 -1.66 -3.67
C GLU A 329 -25.41 -0.95 -4.92
N LEU A 330 -25.50 0.38 -4.94
CA LEU A 330 -24.95 1.22 -6.00
C LEU A 330 -23.42 1.37 -5.91
N LEU A 331 -22.89 1.48 -4.69
CA LEU A 331 -21.48 1.79 -4.46
C LEU A 331 -20.58 0.55 -4.44
N ILE A 332 -21.10 -0.58 -3.95
CA ILE A 332 -20.38 -1.86 -3.96
C ILE A 332 -20.43 -2.41 -5.37
N ARG A 333 -19.29 -2.31 -6.06
CA ARG A 333 -19.14 -2.73 -7.44
C ARG A 333 -18.81 -4.21 -7.50
N THR A 334 -19.43 -4.93 -8.43
CA THR A 334 -19.08 -6.32 -8.74
C THR A 334 -17.59 -6.44 -9.08
N LEU A 335 -17.06 -5.48 -9.85
CA LEU A 335 -15.64 -5.39 -10.17
C LEU A 335 -14.72 -5.32 -8.95
N GLU A 336 -15.13 -4.64 -7.86
CA GLU A 336 -14.30 -4.58 -6.64
C GLU A 336 -14.25 -5.96 -5.96
N ALA A 337 -15.38 -6.66 -5.89
CA ALA A 337 -15.42 -8.02 -5.36
C ALA A 337 -14.55 -8.95 -6.21
N ASP A 338 -14.70 -8.90 -7.54
CA ASP A 338 -13.90 -9.68 -8.50
C ASP A 338 -12.39 -9.44 -8.37
N GLU A 339 -11.99 -8.17 -8.19
CA GLU A 339 -10.58 -7.82 -7.97
C GLU A 339 -10.06 -8.39 -6.66
N ILE A 340 -10.86 -8.39 -5.59
CA ILE A 340 -10.46 -8.91 -4.28
C ILE A 340 -10.36 -10.44 -4.32
N CYS A 341 -11.41 -11.16 -4.73
CA CYS A 341 -11.38 -12.62 -4.78
C CYS A 341 -10.39 -13.13 -5.82
N GLY A 342 -10.38 -12.54 -7.02
CA GLY A 342 -9.42 -12.92 -8.05
C GLY A 342 -7.98 -12.71 -7.61
N TRP A 343 -7.68 -11.67 -6.82
CA TRP A 343 -6.35 -11.51 -6.24
C TRP A 343 -6.04 -12.62 -5.22
N MET A 344 -6.99 -12.97 -4.35
CA MET A 344 -6.80 -14.07 -3.40
C MET A 344 -6.56 -15.39 -4.13
N GLU A 345 -7.43 -15.76 -5.08
CA GLU A 345 -7.32 -16.98 -5.89
C GLU A 345 -5.95 -17.10 -6.57
N ARG A 346 -5.49 -16.05 -7.24
CA ARG A 346 -4.18 -16.05 -7.92
C ARG A 346 -3.01 -16.18 -6.96
N ASN A 347 -3.14 -15.72 -5.71
CA ASN A 347 -2.03 -15.71 -4.75
C ASN A 347 -2.05 -16.90 -3.77
N VAL A 348 -3.15 -17.66 -3.71
CA VAL A 348 -3.21 -18.98 -3.04
C VAL A 348 -3.12 -20.15 -4.02
N GLN A 349 -2.73 -19.89 -5.27
CA GLN A 349 -2.60 -20.90 -6.34
C GLN A 349 -1.67 -22.07 -6.01
N TYR A 350 -0.80 -21.91 -5.02
CA TYR A 350 0.15 -22.93 -4.56
C TYR A 350 -0.39 -23.88 -3.50
N ARG A 351 -1.70 -23.83 -3.23
CA ARG A 351 -2.41 -24.76 -2.33
C ARG A 351 -2.23 -26.23 -2.69
N ASP A 352 -2.17 -26.55 -3.99
CA ASP A 352 -2.04 -27.92 -4.46
C ASP A 352 -0.57 -28.35 -4.57
N ASN A 353 0.33 -27.41 -4.89
CA ASN A 353 1.76 -27.68 -5.05
C ASN A 353 2.59 -26.41 -4.82
N LEU A 354 3.21 -26.32 -3.65
CA LEU A 354 4.14 -25.23 -3.33
C LEU A 354 5.49 -25.43 -4.05
N PRO A 355 5.90 -24.50 -4.95
CA PRO A 355 7.18 -24.57 -5.65
C PRO A 355 8.32 -24.76 -4.69
N GLN A 356 9.33 -25.54 -5.10
CA GLN A 356 10.48 -25.86 -4.25
C GLN A 356 11.14 -24.60 -3.68
N GLN A 357 11.19 -23.54 -4.46
CA GLN A 357 11.77 -22.25 -4.10
C GLN A 357 11.01 -21.53 -2.97
N LEU A 358 9.70 -21.79 -2.82
CA LEU A 358 8.85 -21.18 -1.79
C LEU A 358 8.73 -22.04 -0.52
N ARG A 359 9.17 -23.31 -0.54
CA ARG A 359 9.09 -24.20 0.63
C ARG A 359 9.92 -23.63 1.79
N GLY A 360 9.28 -23.48 2.96
CA GLY A 360 9.88 -22.85 4.14
C GLY A 360 10.13 -21.34 4.02
N ARG A 361 9.71 -20.72 2.90
CA ARG A 361 9.86 -19.29 2.63
C ARG A 361 8.54 -18.56 2.40
N TYR A 362 7.43 -19.29 2.33
CA TYR A 362 6.09 -18.72 2.17
C TYR A 362 5.18 -19.21 3.30
N ALA A 363 4.45 -18.28 3.90
CA ALA A 363 3.39 -18.57 4.85
C ALA A 363 2.14 -17.76 4.51
N LEU A 364 0.98 -18.42 4.55
CA LEU A 364 -0.33 -17.79 4.48
C LEU A 364 -0.79 -17.45 5.89
N VAL A 365 -1.31 -16.25 6.09
CA VAL A 365 -1.79 -15.78 7.39
C VAL A 365 -3.19 -15.19 7.19
N ARG A 366 -4.15 -15.70 7.94
CA ARG A 366 -5.52 -15.19 7.93
C ARG A 366 -5.70 -14.14 9.02
N TYR A 367 -6.22 -12.98 8.63
CA TYR A 367 -6.39 -11.84 9.54
C TYR A 367 -7.28 -12.16 10.74
N GLU A 368 -8.29 -12.99 10.52
CA GLU A 368 -9.25 -13.39 11.54
C GLU A 368 -8.56 -14.12 12.70
N ASP A 369 -7.58 -15.00 12.40
CA ASP A 369 -6.79 -15.70 13.41
C ASP A 369 -5.86 -14.73 14.16
N VAL A 370 -5.21 -13.81 13.44
CA VAL A 370 -4.37 -12.75 14.04
C VAL A 370 -5.17 -11.87 14.98
N ALA A 371 -6.41 -11.52 14.61
CA ALA A 371 -7.22 -10.64 15.44
C ALA A 371 -7.89 -11.39 16.60
N ALA A 372 -8.12 -12.69 16.48
CA ALA A 372 -8.65 -13.54 17.54
C ALA A 372 -7.61 -13.79 18.66
N ASP A 373 -6.37 -14.15 18.28
CA ASP A 373 -5.26 -14.35 19.22
C ASP A 373 -3.96 -13.72 18.70
N PRO A 374 -3.76 -12.41 18.92
CA PRO A 374 -2.60 -11.70 18.42
C PRO A 374 -1.25 -12.19 18.96
N SER A 375 -1.21 -12.68 20.20
CA SER A 375 0.02 -13.11 20.85
C SER A 375 0.49 -14.45 20.27
N THR A 376 -0.39 -15.45 20.23
CA THR A 376 -0.08 -16.76 19.65
C THR A 376 0.28 -16.64 18.16
N MET A 377 -0.44 -15.78 17.42
CA MET A 377 -0.13 -15.55 16.01
C MET A 377 1.19 -14.81 15.79
N ALA A 378 1.59 -13.92 16.70
CA ALA A 378 2.92 -13.31 16.64
C ALA A 378 4.01 -14.37 16.85
N GLU A 379 3.86 -15.26 17.83
CA GLU A 379 4.81 -16.38 18.05
C GLU A 379 4.94 -17.26 16.81
N LYS A 380 3.81 -17.68 16.21
CA LYS A 380 3.78 -18.46 14.96
C LYS A 380 4.50 -17.77 13.81
N ILE A 381 4.24 -16.47 13.60
CA ILE A 381 4.90 -15.68 12.55
C ILE A 381 6.41 -15.61 12.80
N TYR A 382 6.84 -15.33 14.04
CA TYR A 382 8.26 -15.24 14.37
C TYR A 382 9.00 -16.57 14.27
N ASN A 383 8.35 -17.67 14.68
CA ASN A 383 8.84 -19.03 14.48
C ASN A 383 9.03 -19.36 13.00
N PHE A 384 8.05 -19.03 12.15
CA PHE A 384 8.18 -19.14 10.70
C PHE A 384 9.35 -18.30 10.15
N LEU A 385 9.54 -17.08 10.67
CA LEU A 385 10.65 -16.22 10.29
C LEU A 385 12.02 -16.78 10.76
N GLY A 386 12.04 -17.65 11.76
CA GLY A 386 13.26 -18.27 12.29
C GLY A 386 14.05 -17.34 13.20
N ILE A 387 13.38 -16.38 13.83
CA ILE A 387 13.97 -15.41 14.76
C ILE A 387 13.11 -15.33 16.03
N PRO A 388 13.69 -15.06 17.21
CA PRO A 388 12.92 -14.97 18.45
C PRO A 388 11.96 -13.77 18.42
N LEU A 389 10.78 -13.94 18.99
CA LEU A 389 9.84 -12.85 19.26
C LEU A 389 10.38 -12.00 20.42
N PRO A 390 10.76 -10.73 20.20
CA PRO A 390 11.33 -9.91 21.28
C PRO A 390 10.24 -9.33 22.17
N ASP A 391 10.58 -9.11 23.45
CA ASP A 391 9.66 -8.57 24.47
C ASP A 391 9.01 -7.25 24.05
N GLU A 392 9.74 -6.36 23.35
CA GLU A 392 9.19 -5.08 22.90
C GLU A 392 8.02 -5.21 21.91
N VAL A 393 7.93 -6.33 21.19
CA VAL A 393 6.83 -6.63 20.29
C VAL A 393 5.66 -7.19 21.10
N THR A 394 5.93 -8.09 22.04
CA THR A 394 4.93 -8.61 22.98
C THR A 394 4.27 -7.48 23.78
N ASP A 395 5.07 -6.59 24.38
CA ASP A 395 4.60 -5.39 25.09
C ASP A 395 3.74 -4.49 24.18
N TRP A 396 4.16 -4.33 22.92
CA TRP A 396 3.40 -3.56 21.95
C TRP A 396 2.05 -4.22 21.64
N ILE A 397 2.01 -5.54 21.47
CA ILE A 397 0.77 -6.31 21.24
C ILE A 397 -0.18 -6.07 22.41
N GLU A 398 0.27 -6.31 23.64
CA GLU A 398 -0.57 -6.15 24.83
C GLU A 398 -1.16 -4.75 24.93
N LYS A 399 -0.33 -3.72 24.73
CA LYS A 399 -0.74 -2.32 24.80
C LYS A 399 -1.72 -1.91 23.70
N ASN A 400 -1.61 -2.50 22.51
CA ASN A 400 -2.43 -2.11 21.35
C ASN A 400 -3.67 -2.97 21.14
N THR A 401 -3.74 -4.15 21.76
CA THR A 401 -4.90 -5.05 21.63
C THR A 401 -5.84 -4.96 22.83
N LYS A 402 -5.36 -4.50 24.00
CA LYS A 402 -6.16 -4.29 25.22
C LYS A 402 -6.64 -2.83 25.39
N GLY A 403 -6.40 -1.94 24.42
CA GLY A 403 -6.60 -0.49 24.56
C GLY A 403 -8.03 0.03 24.30
N HIS A 404 -8.47 0.99 25.13
CA HIS A 404 -9.70 1.79 24.97
C HIS A 404 -9.45 3.22 24.43
N HIS A 405 -8.31 3.48 23.79
CA HIS A 405 -7.91 4.86 23.49
C HIS A 405 -8.49 5.43 22.18
N HIS A 406 -9.28 6.50 22.32
CA HIS A 406 -9.92 7.30 21.26
C HIS A 406 -8.97 8.25 20.52
N ILE A 407 -7.89 7.76 19.91
CA ILE A 407 -7.27 8.53 18.82
C ILE A 407 -8.04 8.16 17.55
N PHE A 408 -8.41 9.10 16.67
CA PHE A 408 -9.12 8.80 15.42
C PHE A 408 -8.16 8.86 14.22
N SER A 409 -7.60 7.71 13.80
CA SER A 409 -6.87 7.57 12.54
C SER A 409 -7.34 6.32 11.79
N LYS A 410 -7.60 6.49 10.49
CA LYS A 410 -8.19 5.47 9.60
C LYS A 410 -7.32 4.21 9.43
N TYR A 411 -6.04 4.28 9.80
CA TYR A 411 -5.05 3.18 9.67
C TYR A 411 -4.54 2.65 11.01
N GLN A 412 -5.25 2.93 12.11
CA GLN A 412 -4.81 2.51 13.43
C GLN A 412 -4.78 1.01 13.63
N THR A 413 -3.82 0.61 14.46
CA THR A 413 -3.59 -0.76 14.94
C THR A 413 -4.04 -0.95 16.40
N ASN A 414 -4.26 0.13 17.15
CA ASN A 414 -4.76 0.08 18.52
C ASN A 414 -6.29 -0.08 18.55
N ARG A 415 -6.78 -1.30 18.85
CA ARG A 415 -8.20 -1.66 19.02
C ARG A 415 -8.30 -2.97 19.82
N ASN A 416 -9.44 -3.22 20.46
CA ASN A 416 -9.81 -4.59 20.82
C ASN A 416 -10.01 -5.39 19.52
N SER A 417 -9.01 -6.18 19.14
CA SER A 417 -8.95 -6.89 17.86
C SER A 417 -10.09 -7.89 17.72
N GLN A 418 -10.38 -8.66 18.77
CA GLN A 418 -11.44 -9.65 18.84
C GLN A 418 -12.82 -9.02 18.70
N ALA A 419 -13.09 -7.93 19.44
CA ALA A 419 -14.38 -7.22 19.37
C ALA A 419 -14.65 -6.57 18.00
N THR A 420 -13.63 -6.44 17.14
CA THR A 420 -13.77 -5.80 15.83
C THR A 420 -13.94 -6.75 14.65
N LEU A 421 -13.68 -8.06 14.84
CA LEU A 421 -13.72 -9.10 13.81
C LEU A 421 -15.03 -9.06 13.03
N ASP A 422 -16.14 -9.12 13.75
CA ASP A 422 -17.47 -9.24 13.18
C ASP A 422 -18.18 -7.89 12.93
N THR A 423 -17.53 -6.76 13.21
CA THR A 423 -18.17 -5.43 13.07
C THR A 423 -18.57 -5.10 11.63
N TRP A 424 -18.07 -5.81 10.62
CA TRP A 424 -18.50 -5.64 9.24
C TRP A 424 -19.94 -6.13 9.01
N ARG A 425 -20.41 -7.09 9.81
CA ARG A 425 -21.75 -7.70 9.72
C ARG A 425 -22.87 -6.68 9.93
N HIS A 426 -22.62 -5.66 10.74
CA HIS A 426 -23.54 -4.53 10.95
C HIS A 426 -23.31 -3.34 10.01
N LYS A 427 -22.26 -3.38 9.18
CA LYS A 427 -21.92 -2.29 8.25
C LYS A 427 -22.51 -2.50 6.87
N LEU A 428 -22.82 -3.74 6.51
CA LEU A 428 -23.36 -4.11 5.21
C LEU A 428 -24.79 -4.63 5.34
N VAL A 429 -25.64 -4.27 4.38
CA VAL A 429 -26.95 -4.92 4.21
C VAL A 429 -26.80 -6.27 3.52
N PHE A 430 -27.75 -7.19 3.75
CA PHE A 430 -27.66 -8.55 3.23
C PHE A 430 -27.56 -8.62 1.70
N SER A 431 -28.29 -7.79 0.96
CA SER A 431 -28.20 -7.66 -0.51
C SER A 431 -26.75 -7.40 -0.96
N SER A 432 -26.04 -6.53 -0.26
CA SER A 432 -24.64 -6.20 -0.53
C SER A 432 -23.70 -7.34 -0.16
N VAL A 433 -23.95 -8.02 0.96
CA VAL A 433 -23.19 -9.22 1.36
C VAL A 433 -23.36 -10.35 0.35
N SER A 434 -24.60 -10.62 -0.06
CA SER A 434 -24.94 -11.65 -1.06
C SER A 434 -24.24 -11.37 -2.39
N LYS A 435 -24.16 -10.11 -2.80
CA LYS A 435 -23.40 -9.69 -3.99
C LYS A 435 -21.90 -9.98 -3.89
N VAL A 436 -21.29 -9.79 -2.73
CA VAL A 436 -19.86 -10.16 -2.52
C VAL A 436 -19.71 -11.68 -2.50
N GLN A 437 -20.55 -12.39 -1.76
CA GLN A 437 -20.51 -13.85 -1.64
C GLN A 437 -20.68 -14.56 -2.98
N SER A 438 -21.57 -14.06 -3.86
CA SER A 438 -21.79 -14.69 -5.16
C SER A 438 -20.57 -14.59 -6.09
N ARG A 439 -19.75 -13.55 -5.93
CA ARG A 439 -18.51 -13.36 -6.72
C ARG A 439 -17.31 -14.05 -6.09
N CYS A 440 -17.28 -14.13 -4.76
CA CYS A 440 -16.17 -14.69 -4.00
C CYS A 440 -16.43 -16.13 -3.54
N HIS A 441 -17.49 -16.80 -4.01
CA HIS A 441 -18.00 -18.05 -3.45
C HIS A 441 -16.91 -19.11 -3.26
N ASN A 442 -16.19 -19.45 -4.33
CA ASN A 442 -15.20 -20.53 -4.33
C ASN A 442 -14.08 -20.24 -3.33
N ILE A 443 -13.42 -19.09 -3.48
CA ILE A 443 -12.29 -18.73 -2.61
C ILE A 443 -12.72 -18.51 -1.16
N MET A 444 -13.95 -18.07 -0.91
CA MET A 444 -14.45 -17.95 0.47
C MET A 444 -14.56 -19.31 1.14
N THR A 445 -15.17 -20.28 0.46
CA THR A 445 -15.30 -21.66 0.96
C THR A 445 -13.92 -22.28 1.19
N GLU A 446 -12.99 -22.16 0.24
CA GLU A 446 -11.63 -22.70 0.38
C GLU A 446 -10.87 -22.09 1.57
N LEU A 447 -11.05 -20.80 1.84
CA LEU A 447 -10.38 -20.09 2.94
C LEU A 447 -11.08 -20.24 4.31
N GLY A 448 -12.16 -21.01 4.39
CA GLY A 448 -12.92 -21.24 5.62
C GLY A 448 -13.81 -20.07 6.04
N TYR A 449 -14.33 -19.29 5.08
CA TYR A 449 -15.31 -18.22 5.35
C TYR A 449 -16.74 -18.70 5.04
N ARG A 450 -17.53 -18.92 6.10
CA ARG A 450 -18.93 -19.35 5.96
C ARG A 450 -19.81 -18.27 5.37
N LEU A 451 -20.67 -18.69 4.44
CA LEU A 451 -21.68 -17.83 3.82
C LEU A 451 -22.85 -17.61 4.78
N VAL A 452 -23.52 -16.47 4.61
CA VAL A 452 -24.82 -16.18 5.24
C VAL A 452 -25.90 -16.13 4.17
N TYR A 453 -27.10 -16.61 4.46
CA TYR A 453 -28.18 -16.78 3.48
C TYR A 453 -29.37 -15.83 3.68
N ASN A 454 -29.39 -15.09 4.79
CA ASN A 454 -30.42 -14.08 5.07
C ASN A 454 -29.91 -13.00 6.04
N ALA A 455 -30.70 -11.94 6.23
CA ALA A 455 -30.37 -10.83 7.11
C ALA A 455 -30.28 -11.22 8.59
N SER A 456 -31.04 -12.24 9.02
CA SER A 456 -31.01 -12.76 10.38
C SER A 456 -29.65 -13.41 10.67
N GLU A 457 -29.20 -14.32 9.80
CA GLU A 457 -27.88 -14.95 9.91
C GLU A 457 -26.74 -13.94 9.83
N LEU A 458 -26.84 -12.94 8.95
CA LEU A 458 -25.84 -11.88 8.86
C LEU A 458 -25.68 -11.15 10.20
N THR A 459 -26.76 -10.80 10.87
CA THR A 459 -26.71 -9.97 12.09
C THR A 459 -26.62 -10.78 13.39
N ASN A 460 -26.82 -12.10 13.33
CA ASN A 460 -26.70 -12.98 14.49
C ASN A 460 -25.23 -13.23 14.90
N MET A 461 -24.73 -12.43 15.83
CA MET A 461 -23.33 -12.46 16.29
C MET A 461 -22.91 -13.76 17.00
N THR A 462 -23.85 -14.66 17.33
CA THR A 462 -23.51 -16.00 17.84
C THR A 462 -23.08 -16.96 16.72
N ASN A 463 -23.38 -16.64 15.47
CA ASN A 463 -22.95 -17.44 14.33
C ASN A 463 -21.46 -17.22 14.09
N ILE A 464 -20.68 -18.30 14.22
CA ILE A 464 -19.27 -18.34 13.84
C ILE A 464 -19.18 -18.40 12.32
N LEU A 465 -18.56 -17.39 11.70
CA LEU A 465 -18.42 -17.27 10.24
C LEU A 465 -17.02 -17.65 9.71
N VAL A 466 -16.13 -18.08 10.61
CA VAL A 466 -14.77 -18.50 10.31
C VAL A 466 -14.61 -19.94 10.79
N GLU A 467 -14.20 -20.83 9.90
CA GLU A 467 -13.96 -22.24 10.18
C GLU A 467 -12.59 -22.66 9.66
N GLU A 468 -12.25 -23.94 9.82
CA GLU A 468 -11.03 -24.47 9.24
C GLU A 468 -11.06 -24.32 7.70
N PRO A 469 -9.95 -23.87 7.08
CA PRO A 469 -9.82 -23.80 5.63
C PRO A 469 -9.85 -25.21 5.01
N SER A 470 -9.96 -25.29 3.69
CA SER A 470 -9.86 -26.58 2.99
C SER A 470 -8.51 -27.26 3.27
N PRO A 471 -8.43 -28.60 3.25
CA PRO A 471 -7.18 -29.32 3.55
C PRO A 471 -5.98 -28.88 2.71
N GLU A 472 -6.22 -28.48 1.45
CA GLU A 472 -5.22 -27.98 0.51
C GLU A 472 -4.61 -26.65 0.99
N ILE A 473 -5.42 -25.78 1.58
CA ILE A 473 -4.99 -24.46 2.07
C ILE A 473 -4.48 -24.54 3.51
N ALA A 474 -5.04 -25.43 4.33
CA ALA A 474 -4.70 -25.59 5.74
C ALA A 474 -3.18 -25.73 5.95
N ASN A 475 -2.50 -26.47 5.08
CA ASN A 475 -1.05 -26.67 5.14
C ASN A 475 -0.21 -25.42 4.82
N LEU A 476 -0.80 -24.41 4.18
CA LEU A 476 -0.13 -23.14 3.92
C LEU A 476 -0.32 -22.14 5.06
N ILE A 477 -1.36 -22.33 5.89
CA ILE A 477 -1.69 -21.43 7.00
C ILE A 477 -0.87 -21.80 8.22
N ILE A 478 -0.24 -20.80 8.84
CA ILE A 478 0.54 -20.98 10.07
C ILE A 478 -0.24 -20.58 11.33
#